data_AF-A0A6N9DKS4-F1
#
_entry.id   AF-A0A6N9DKS4-F1
#
_cell.length_a   1.000
_cell.length_b   1.000
_cell.length_c   1.000
_cell.angle_alpha   90.00
_cell.angle_beta   90.00
_cell.angle_gamma   90.00
#
_symmetry.space_group_name_H-M   'P 1'
#
loop_
_entity.id
_entity.type
_entity.pdbx_description
1 polymer ?
#
loop_
_entity_poly.entity_id
_entity_poly.type
_entity_poly.pdbx_seq_one_letter_code
_entity_poly.pdbx_strand_id
1 'polypeptide(L)'
;YVGAEQLFGIDPESDPIDIVSSIPESDAILVSARSADDEVQMVDSLRTALIDFLLAAAAKDHRIGISAATMLVHTTYRIDPQIAIGRLLEDEIVNLRSGWKYDGDYREELRLRWESEFENRTGFDGEAYPKFDELYPSIDSLLRTDNAPSVVVFNSETDAQLEFDVHPERKVILVGGNRLARGLTLEGLLVSYFTRQSGTYDTVMQAARWFGYHDDYHDLTRIWLTDENYSRFRHLAKVEDDLFRQIALYSLTGKRPSERSPLILSHPEMQVTATNKSASAQVFDADYSGHFLQSVRLPLDSSILLESNLAATRQFIEQLEAPPSHLEEEDSNTWRDVPFELVTS
;
A
#
# COMPACT_ATOMS: atom_id res chain seq x y z
N TYR A 1 8.32 -15.01 4.54
CA TYR A 1 7.97 -13.67 5.08
C TYR A 1 8.38 -12.65 4.04
N VAL A 2 7.39 -12.07 3.36
CA VAL A 2 7.67 -10.92 2.51
C VAL A 2 7.68 -9.68 3.40
N GLY A 3 8.86 -9.15 3.70
CA GLY A 3 9.01 -7.99 4.57
C GLY A 3 8.59 -6.70 3.88
N ALA A 4 8.33 -5.65 4.67
CA ALA A 4 8.09 -4.30 4.12
C ALA A 4 9.23 -3.87 3.18
N GLU A 5 10.45 -4.32 3.44
CA GLU A 5 11.60 -4.18 2.55
C GLU A 5 11.37 -4.73 1.14
N GLN A 6 10.85 -5.95 1.01
CA GLN A 6 10.65 -6.58 -0.29
C GLN A 6 9.46 -5.96 -1.06
N LEU A 7 8.47 -5.43 -0.35
CA LEU A 7 7.30 -4.78 -0.96
C LEU A 7 7.57 -3.33 -1.37
N PHE A 8 8.35 -2.58 -0.59
CA PHE A 8 8.49 -1.13 -0.75
C PHE A 8 9.90 -0.66 -1.07
N GLY A 9 10.91 -1.53 -0.93
CA GLY A 9 12.32 -1.23 -1.20
C GLY A 9 12.93 -0.27 -0.18
N ILE A 10 13.93 -0.73 0.58
CA ILE A 10 14.64 0.13 1.55
C ILE A 10 15.83 0.87 0.95
N ASP A 11 16.42 0.36 -0.12
CA ASP A 11 17.62 0.92 -0.77
C ASP A 11 17.41 1.13 -2.28
N PRO A 12 18.16 2.05 -2.92
CA PRO A 12 18.06 2.29 -4.37
C PRO A 12 18.43 1.09 -5.25
N GLU A 13 19.12 0.11 -4.67
CA GLU A 13 19.54 -1.14 -5.31
C GLU A 13 18.53 -2.29 -5.10
N SER A 14 17.61 -2.19 -4.13
CA SER A 14 16.55 -3.18 -3.96
C SER A 14 15.40 -2.84 -4.90
N ASP A 15 15.19 -3.62 -5.95
CA ASP A 15 13.99 -3.52 -6.76
C ASP A 15 12.83 -4.17 -5.98
N PRO A 16 11.81 -3.40 -5.53
CA PRO A 16 10.66 -3.96 -4.83
C PRO A 16 9.90 -4.93 -5.75
N ILE A 17 9.18 -5.88 -5.16
CA ILE A 17 8.26 -6.73 -5.91
C ILE A 17 7.22 -5.82 -6.60
N ASP A 18 7.07 -5.96 -7.91
CA ASP A 18 6.22 -5.08 -8.72
C ASP A 18 4.73 -5.45 -8.63
N ILE A 19 4.19 -5.40 -7.41
CA ILE A 19 2.80 -5.72 -7.07
C ILE A 19 2.01 -4.50 -6.58
N VAL A 20 2.65 -3.32 -6.51
CA VAL A 20 2.05 -2.08 -6.03
C VAL A 20 1.59 -1.21 -7.20
N SER A 21 0.31 -0.89 -7.25
CA SER A 21 -0.32 0.01 -8.23
C SER A 21 -0.71 1.33 -7.56
N SER A 22 -0.52 2.43 -8.28
CA SER A 22 -0.88 3.77 -7.80
C SER A 22 -2.38 4.02 -7.97
N ILE A 23 -3.02 4.56 -6.93
CA ILE A 23 -4.39 5.08 -6.97
C ILE A 23 -4.30 6.58 -7.31
N PRO A 24 -4.89 7.03 -8.44
CA PRO A 24 -4.94 8.44 -8.78
C PRO A 24 -5.59 9.28 -7.68
N GLU A 25 -5.08 10.49 -7.44
CA GLU A 25 -5.62 11.36 -6.39
C GLU A 25 -7.11 11.68 -6.62
N SER A 26 -7.53 11.85 -7.88
CA SER A 26 -8.93 12.03 -8.26
C SER A 26 -9.82 10.90 -7.75
N ASP A 27 -9.38 9.66 -7.93
CA ASP A 27 -10.11 8.47 -7.52
C ASP A 27 -10.12 8.35 -5.99
N ALA A 28 -8.97 8.59 -5.36
CA ALA A 28 -8.83 8.55 -3.91
C ALA A 28 -9.78 9.52 -3.21
N ILE A 29 -10.00 10.73 -3.77
CA ILE A 29 -10.95 11.71 -3.25
C ILE A 29 -12.38 11.17 -3.32
N LEU A 30 -12.78 10.64 -4.49
CA LEU A 30 -14.14 10.16 -4.74
C LEU A 30 -14.53 8.95 -3.88
N VAL A 31 -13.58 8.08 -3.52
CA VAL A 31 -13.88 6.90 -2.68
C VAL A 31 -13.77 7.15 -1.17
N SER A 32 -13.14 8.25 -0.77
CA SER A 32 -12.88 8.54 0.65
C SER A 32 -13.98 9.36 1.33
N ALA A 33 -14.80 10.10 0.57
CA ALA A 33 -15.90 10.97 1.05
C ALA A 33 -15.51 11.79 2.30
N ARG A 34 -14.74 12.86 2.09
CA ARG A 34 -14.11 13.68 3.14
C ARG A 34 -15.13 14.54 3.91
N SER A 35 -16.29 14.84 3.32
CA SER A 35 -17.39 15.61 3.91
C SER A 35 -18.68 14.79 4.03
N ALA A 36 -19.60 15.21 4.91
CA ALA A 36 -20.88 14.54 5.12
C ALA A 36 -21.75 14.44 3.86
N ASP A 37 -21.65 15.45 3.00
CA ASP A 37 -22.41 15.55 1.75
C ASP A 37 -21.70 14.91 0.55
N ASP A 38 -20.49 14.37 0.73
CA ASP A 38 -19.76 13.73 -0.35
C ASP A 38 -20.36 12.36 -0.66
N GLU A 39 -20.78 12.18 -1.91
CA GLU A 39 -21.20 10.88 -2.41
C GLU A 39 -19.99 10.11 -2.95
N VAL A 40 -19.85 8.86 -2.49
CA VAL A 40 -18.85 7.95 -3.07
C VAL A 40 -19.31 7.43 -4.42
N GLN A 41 -18.35 7.19 -5.30
CA GLN A 41 -18.59 6.69 -6.65
C GLN A 41 -17.73 5.48 -6.94
N MET A 42 -18.20 4.61 -7.85
CA MET A 42 -17.37 3.55 -8.39
C MET A 42 -16.36 4.20 -9.35
N VAL A 43 -15.08 4.13 -8.99
CA VAL A 43 -13.97 4.71 -9.74
C VAL A 43 -13.19 3.63 -10.48
N ASP A 44 -12.45 4.04 -11.50
CA ASP A 44 -11.73 3.12 -12.39
C ASP A 44 -10.69 2.31 -11.61
N SER A 45 -9.93 2.94 -10.70
CA SER A 45 -8.94 2.21 -9.87
C SER A 45 -9.57 1.16 -8.94
N LEU A 46 -10.74 1.44 -8.35
CA LEU A 46 -11.45 0.47 -7.49
C LEU A 46 -12.06 -0.68 -8.31
N ARG A 47 -12.63 -0.37 -9.48
CA ARG A 47 -13.12 -1.39 -10.42
C ARG A 47 -11.98 -2.28 -10.92
N THR A 48 -10.84 -1.67 -11.25
CA THR A 48 -9.65 -2.41 -11.69
C THR A 48 -9.11 -3.30 -10.57
N ALA A 49 -9.06 -2.82 -9.33
CA ALA A 49 -8.68 -3.63 -8.17
C ALA A 49 -9.64 -4.81 -7.93
N LEU A 50 -10.94 -4.64 -8.18
CA LEU A 50 -11.92 -5.73 -8.14
C LEU A 50 -11.66 -6.78 -9.23
N ILE A 51 -11.31 -6.35 -10.45
CA ILE A 51 -10.91 -7.26 -11.53
C ILE A 51 -9.64 -8.03 -11.16
N ASP A 52 -8.63 -7.34 -10.62
CA ASP A 52 -7.40 -7.97 -10.12
C ASP A 52 -7.70 -9.05 -9.09
N PHE A 53 -8.64 -8.79 -8.17
CA PHE A 53 -9.05 -9.77 -7.17
C PHE A 53 -9.69 -11.01 -7.80
N LEU A 54 -10.58 -10.84 -8.77
CA LEU A 54 -11.23 -11.96 -9.46
C LEU A 54 -10.21 -12.82 -10.22
N LEU A 55 -9.29 -12.19 -10.94
CA LEU A 55 -8.24 -12.86 -11.69
C LEU A 55 -7.27 -13.60 -10.76
N ALA A 56 -6.80 -12.93 -9.70
CA ALA A 56 -5.94 -13.52 -8.70
C ALA A 56 -6.62 -14.71 -7.99
N ALA A 57 -7.91 -14.58 -7.63
CA ALA A 57 -8.66 -15.65 -7.01
C ALA A 57 -8.85 -16.85 -7.94
N ALA A 58 -9.11 -16.62 -9.23
CA ALA A 58 -9.22 -17.66 -10.24
C ALA A 58 -7.89 -18.40 -10.45
N ALA A 59 -6.79 -17.66 -10.52
CA ALA A 59 -5.44 -18.21 -10.66
C ALA A 59 -5.02 -18.99 -9.42
N LYS A 60 -5.34 -18.49 -8.22
CA LYS A 60 -5.11 -19.21 -6.97
C LYS A 60 -5.90 -20.53 -6.97
N ASP A 61 -7.18 -20.50 -7.31
CA ASP A 61 -8.01 -21.71 -7.38
C ASP A 61 -7.51 -22.70 -8.43
N HIS A 62 -6.95 -22.21 -9.55
CA HIS A 62 -6.33 -23.05 -10.55
C HIS A 62 -5.08 -23.76 -10.00
N ARG A 63 -4.24 -23.06 -9.24
CA ARG A 63 -2.97 -23.59 -8.70
C ARG A 63 -3.17 -24.58 -7.55
N ILE A 64 -4.00 -24.22 -6.56
CA ILE A 64 -4.09 -24.96 -5.29
C ILE A 64 -5.48 -25.53 -5.00
N GLY A 65 -6.41 -25.40 -5.95
CA GLY A 65 -7.82 -25.76 -5.77
C GLY A 65 -8.62 -24.66 -5.08
N ILE A 66 -9.94 -24.87 -5.02
CA ILE A 66 -10.88 -23.89 -4.45
C ILE A 66 -10.50 -23.62 -2.99
N SER A 67 -10.17 -22.37 -2.69
CA SER A 67 -9.64 -21.93 -1.39
C SER A 67 -10.16 -20.54 -1.01
N ALA A 68 -10.01 -20.13 0.24
CA ALA A 68 -10.39 -18.77 0.67
C ALA A 68 -9.65 -17.72 -0.18
N ALA A 69 -10.36 -16.66 -0.56
CA ALA A 69 -9.73 -15.48 -1.15
C ALA A 69 -10.37 -14.21 -0.58
N THR A 70 -9.53 -13.27 -0.18
CA THR A 70 -9.98 -12.01 0.43
C THR A 70 -9.46 -10.82 -0.35
N MET A 71 -10.33 -9.83 -0.57
CA MET A 71 -9.98 -8.46 -0.94
C MET A 71 -10.26 -7.54 0.24
N LEU A 72 -9.35 -6.60 0.51
CA LEU A 72 -9.52 -5.58 1.53
C LEU A 72 -9.67 -4.20 0.88
N VAL A 73 -10.76 -3.51 1.19
CA VAL A 73 -11.04 -2.13 0.76
C VAL A 73 -11.15 -1.23 1.98
N HIS A 74 -10.19 -0.34 2.11
CA HIS A 74 -10.09 0.55 3.26
C HIS A 74 -9.88 2.00 2.81
N THR A 75 -11.01 2.71 2.66
CA THR A 75 -11.00 4.09 2.14
C THR A 75 -11.19 5.14 3.22
N THR A 76 -12.05 4.89 4.21
CA THR A 76 -12.39 5.87 5.25
C THR A 76 -12.76 5.21 6.58
N TYR A 77 -12.78 5.99 7.66
CA TYR A 77 -13.27 5.54 8.98
C TYR A 77 -14.78 5.70 9.15
N ARG A 78 -15.44 6.44 8.25
CA ARG A 78 -16.86 6.77 8.32
C ARG A 78 -17.71 5.60 7.85
N ILE A 79 -18.81 5.35 8.56
CA ILE A 79 -19.67 4.17 8.32
C ILE A 79 -20.49 4.32 7.03
N ASP A 80 -21.13 5.46 6.81
CA ASP A 80 -22.01 5.63 5.64
C ASP A 80 -21.27 5.45 4.30
N PRO A 81 -20.08 6.04 4.09
CA PRO A 81 -19.33 5.78 2.87
C PRO A 81 -18.86 4.33 2.72
N GLN A 82 -18.54 3.62 3.82
CA GLN A 82 -18.20 2.19 3.76
C GLN A 82 -19.39 1.36 3.27
N ILE A 83 -20.59 1.65 3.77
CA ILE A 83 -21.82 0.98 3.31
C ILE A 83 -22.09 1.28 1.83
N ALA A 84 -21.89 2.53 1.42
CA ALA A 84 -22.09 2.93 0.04
C ALA A 84 -21.07 2.29 -0.92
N ILE A 85 -19.78 2.23 -0.55
CA ILE A 85 -18.75 1.47 -1.30
C ILE A 85 -19.11 0.00 -1.38
N GLY A 86 -19.61 -0.60 -0.28
CA GLY A 86 -20.07 -1.99 -0.29
C GLY A 86 -21.14 -2.24 -1.36
N ARG A 87 -22.16 -1.37 -1.44
CA ARG A 87 -23.21 -1.46 -2.46
C ARG A 87 -22.67 -1.30 -3.88
N LEU A 88 -21.76 -0.34 -4.09
CA LEU A 88 -21.12 -0.13 -5.40
C LEU A 88 -20.35 -1.37 -5.87
N LEU A 89 -19.65 -2.05 -4.95
CA LEU A 89 -18.94 -3.30 -5.25
C LEU A 89 -19.92 -4.45 -5.54
N GLU A 90 -21.02 -4.56 -4.79
CA GLU A 90 -22.08 -5.56 -5.05
C GLU A 90 -22.69 -5.36 -6.44
N ASP A 91 -23.06 -4.13 -6.79
CA ASP A 91 -23.62 -3.77 -8.10
C ASP A 91 -22.61 -4.07 -9.22
N GLU A 92 -21.33 -3.75 -9.02
CA GLU A 92 -20.31 -4.03 -10.03
C GLU A 92 -20.04 -5.53 -10.20
N ILE A 93 -20.10 -6.33 -9.12
CA ILE A 93 -20.03 -7.79 -9.25
C ILE A 93 -21.19 -8.29 -10.11
N VAL A 94 -22.42 -7.77 -9.94
CA VAL A 94 -23.56 -8.13 -10.77
C VAL A 94 -23.34 -7.75 -12.25
N ASN A 95 -22.75 -6.59 -12.51
CA ASN A 95 -22.37 -6.15 -13.85
C ASN A 95 -21.33 -7.09 -14.47
N LEU A 96 -20.25 -7.40 -13.74
CA LEU A 96 -19.18 -8.30 -14.19
C LEU A 96 -19.70 -9.72 -14.48
N ARG A 97 -20.60 -10.25 -13.65
CA ARG A 97 -21.26 -11.54 -13.89
C ARG A 97 -22.09 -11.54 -15.16
N SER A 98 -22.80 -10.44 -15.41
CA SER A 98 -23.63 -10.26 -16.61
C SER A 98 -22.75 -10.12 -17.86
N GLY A 99 -21.71 -9.29 -17.80
CA GLY A 99 -20.71 -9.10 -18.85
C GLY A 99 -20.01 -10.42 -19.20
N TRP A 100 -19.51 -11.16 -18.20
CA TRP A 100 -18.87 -12.46 -18.43
C TRP A 100 -19.75 -13.44 -19.20
N LYS A 101 -21.07 -13.42 -18.97
CA LYS A 101 -21.99 -14.36 -19.62
C LYS A 101 -22.32 -13.97 -21.07
N TYR A 102 -22.50 -12.68 -21.35
CA TYR A 102 -23.11 -12.22 -22.60
C TYR A 102 -22.23 -11.33 -23.47
N ASP A 103 -21.13 -10.80 -22.93
CA ASP A 103 -20.31 -9.78 -23.58
C ASP A 103 -18.87 -10.29 -23.81
N GLY A 104 -18.45 -10.29 -25.07
CA GLY A 104 -17.10 -10.68 -25.46
C GLY A 104 -16.05 -9.64 -25.05
N ASP A 105 -16.43 -8.36 -25.03
CA ASP A 105 -15.51 -7.26 -24.76
C ASP A 105 -15.06 -7.28 -23.29
N TYR A 106 -15.94 -7.68 -22.36
CA TYR A 106 -15.57 -7.92 -20.96
C TYR A 106 -14.54 -9.02 -20.80
N ARG A 107 -14.68 -10.13 -21.55
CA ARG A 107 -13.71 -11.24 -21.46
C ARG A 107 -12.35 -10.80 -21.98
N GLU A 108 -12.34 -9.99 -23.03
CA GLU A 108 -11.12 -9.40 -23.58
C GLU A 108 -10.47 -8.42 -22.59
N GLU A 109 -11.25 -7.61 -21.88
CA GLU A 109 -10.76 -6.75 -20.80
C GLU A 109 -10.05 -7.56 -19.71
N LEU A 110 -10.68 -8.62 -19.20
CA LEU A 110 -10.08 -9.52 -18.21
C LEU A 110 -8.79 -10.17 -18.73
N ARG A 111 -8.77 -10.59 -20.01
CA ARG A 111 -7.59 -11.17 -20.66
C ARG A 111 -6.43 -10.19 -20.71
N LEU A 112 -6.68 -8.98 -21.20
CA LEU A 112 -5.67 -7.92 -21.32
C LEU A 112 -5.12 -7.54 -19.95
N ARG A 113 -5.98 -7.47 -18.92
CA ARG A 113 -5.55 -7.20 -17.55
C ARG A 113 -4.67 -8.33 -17.01
N TRP A 114 -5.03 -9.59 -17.21
CA TRP A 114 -4.23 -10.74 -16.78
C TRP A 114 -2.82 -10.74 -17.41
N GLU A 115 -2.76 -10.59 -18.73
CA GLU A 115 -1.49 -10.61 -19.46
C GLU A 115 -0.60 -9.42 -19.07
N SER A 116 -1.16 -8.21 -18.94
CA SER A 116 -0.37 -7.02 -18.61
C SER A 116 0.13 -7.01 -17.18
N GLU A 117 -0.71 -7.38 -16.21
CA GLU A 117 -0.43 -7.11 -14.79
C GLU A 117 0.07 -8.31 -14.02
N PHE A 118 -0.21 -9.53 -14.48
CA PHE A 118 0.21 -10.75 -13.80
C PHE A 118 1.32 -11.44 -14.57
N GLU A 119 1.05 -11.88 -15.79
CA GLU A 119 2.03 -12.64 -16.59
C GLU A 119 3.30 -11.83 -16.87
N ASN A 120 3.16 -10.56 -17.29
CA ASN A 120 4.30 -9.73 -17.69
C ASN A 120 4.98 -8.96 -16.55
N ARG A 121 4.24 -8.59 -15.50
CA ARG A 121 4.72 -7.67 -14.45
C ARG A 121 5.42 -8.40 -13.29
N THR A 122 4.90 -9.56 -12.88
CA THR A 122 5.35 -10.28 -11.68
C THR A 122 5.99 -11.64 -11.98
N GLY A 123 6.31 -11.90 -13.26
CA GLY A 123 6.75 -13.17 -13.85
C GLY A 123 8.07 -13.82 -13.40
N PHE A 124 8.66 -13.49 -12.23
CA PHE A 124 10.07 -13.84 -11.95
C PHE A 124 10.35 -14.91 -10.87
N ASP A 125 9.34 -15.60 -10.33
CA ASP A 125 9.56 -16.58 -9.24
C ASP A 125 9.60 -18.06 -9.69
N GLY A 126 9.72 -18.32 -11.00
CA GLY A 126 10.02 -19.66 -11.53
C GLY A 126 8.82 -20.59 -11.73
N GLU A 127 7.63 -20.23 -11.24
CA GLU A 127 6.37 -20.84 -11.67
C GLU A 127 5.77 -20.08 -12.86
N ALA A 128 5.42 -20.80 -13.93
CA ALA A 128 4.79 -20.19 -15.08
C ALA A 128 3.36 -19.76 -14.73
N TYR A 129 3.02 -18.50 -14.99
CA TYR A 129 1.63 -18.06 -14.95
C TYR A 129 0.79 -18.87 -15.93
N PRO A 130 -0.41 -19.34 -15.54
CA PRO A 130 -1.32 -19.97 -16.48
C PRO A 130 -1.73 -18.95 -17.54
N LYS A 131 -1.94 -19.43 -18.78
CA LYS A 131 -2.54 -18.60 -19.82
C LYS A 131 -3.98 -18.25 -19.42
N PHE A 132 -4.48 -17.12 -19.91
CA PHE A 132 -5.84 -16.69 -19.60
C PHE A 132 -6.91 -17.76 -19.89
N ASP A 133 -6.77 -18.50 -21.00
CA ASP A 133 -7.69 -19.58 -21.37
C ASP A 133 -7.74 -20.71 -20.33
N GLU A 134 -6.65 -20.95 -19.60
CA GLU A 134 -6.57 -21.97 -18.54
C GLU A 134 -7.29 -21.53 -17.25
N LEU A 135 -7.48 -20.22 -17.07
CA LEU A 135 -8.24 -19.64 -15.96
C LEU A 135 -9.75 -19.63 -16.21
N TYR A 136 -10.18 -19.81 -17.46
CA TYR A 136 -11.60 -19.74 -17.83
C TYR A 136 -12.53 -20.57 -16.92
N PRO A 137 -12.23 -21.85 -16.57
CA PRO A 137 -13.10 -22.63 -15.70
C PRO A 137 -13.22 -22.04 -14.29
N SER A 138 -12.13 -21.50 -13.74
CA SER A 138 -12.11 -20.88 -12.41
C SER A 138 -12.86 -19.54 -12.42
N ILE A 139 -12.65 -18.70 -13.44
CA ILE A 139 -13.39 -17.45 -13.61
C ILE A 139 -14.89 -17.73 -13.78
N ASP A 140 -15.25 -18.73 -14.59
CA ASP A 140 -16.65 -19.12 -14.81
C ASP A 140 -17.29 -19.62 -13.51
N SER A 141 -16.55 -20.39 -12.70
CA SER A 141 -17.00 -20.80 -11.35
C SER A 141 -17.28 -19.59 -10.46
N LEU A 142 -16.34 -18.65 -10.36
CA LEU A 142 -16.49 -17.43 -9.56
C LEU A 142 -17.67 -16.57 -10.02
N LEU A 143 -17.92 -16.45 -11.33
CA LEU A 143 -18.93 -15.50 -11.83
C LEU A 143 -20.31 -16.14 -12.07
N ARG A 144 -20.43 -17.46 -12.21
CA ARG A 144 -21.71 -18.10 -12.58
C ARG A 144 -22.28 -19.06 -11.56
N THR A 145 -21.55 -19.38 -10.49
CA THR A 145 -22.03 -20.28 -9.44
C THR A 145 -22.28 -19.53 -8.14
N ASP A 146 -22.58 -20.27 -7.07
CA ASP A 146 -22.70 -19.74 -5.71
C ASP A 146 -21.34 -19.42 -5.07
N ASN A 147 -20.23 -19.69 -5.78
CA ASN A 147 -18.86 -19.32 -5.39
C ASN A 147 -18.51 -17.84 -5.68
N ALA A 148 -19.50 -17.02 -6.02
CA ALA A 148 -19.28 -15.61 -6.30
C ALA A 148 -18.80 -14.85 -5.05
N PRO A 149 -17.92 -13.84 -5.21
CA PRO A 149 -17.50 -13.03 -4.08
C PRO A 149 -18.66 -12.36 -3.36
N SER A 150 -18.68 -12.49 -2.04
CA SER A 150 -19.61 -11.76 -1.19
C SER A 150 -18.94 -10.51 -0.62
N VAL A 151 -19.65 -9.39 -0.64
CA VAL A 151 -19.18 -8.15 -0.01
C VAL A 151 -19.63 -8.13 1.45
N VAL A 152 -18.70 -7.82 2.35
CA VAL A 152 -18.95 -7.72 3.78
C VAL A 152 -18.43 -6.38 4.28
N VAL A 153 -19.36 -5.55 4.75
CA VAL A 153 -19.02 -4.26 5.36
C VAL A 153 -18.77 -4.49 6.86
N PHE A 154 -17.53 -4.27 7.30
CA PHE A 154 -17.09 -4.51 8.67
C PHE A 154 -16.81 -3.20 9.41
N ASN A 155 -17.76 -2.77 10.22
CA ASN A 155 -17.73 -1.50 10.94
C ASN A 155 -18.14 -1.67 12.42
N SER A 156 -18.14 -0.57 13.19
CA SER A 156 -18.47 -0.62 14.62
C SER A 156 -19.94 -0.88 14.95
N GLU A 157 -20.83 -0.75 13.96
CA GLU A 157 -22.27 -0.97 14.13
C GLU A 157 -22.73 -2.36 13.68
N THR A 158 -21.85 -3.10 13.00
CA THR A 158 -22.13 -4.44 12.48
C THR A 158 -21.51 -5.50 13.40
N ASP A 159 -22.33 -6.50 13.75
CA ASP A 159 -21.89 -7.76 14.39
C ASP A 159 -21.47 -8.80 13.35
N ALA A 160 -21.04 -8.36 12.15
CA ALA A 160 -20.58 -9.25 11.10
C ALA A 160 -19.44 -10.11 11.65
N GLN A 161 -19.57 -11.43 11.56
CA GLN A 161 -18.50 -12.38 11.87
C GLN A 161 -17.93 -12.92 10.56
N LEU A 162 -16.61 -12.92 10.46
CA LEU A 162 -15.93 -13.56 9.34
C LEU A 162 -15.82 -15.05 9.65
N GLU A 163 -16.82 -15.81 9.19
CA GLU A 163 -16.92 -17.25 9.40
C GLU A 163 -16.00 -18.04 8.44
N PHE A 164 -14.71 -17.68 8.36
CA PHE A 164 -13.74 -18.45 7.55
C PHE A 164 -13.60 -19.90 8.07
N ASP A 165 -13.75 -20.11 9.39
CA ASP A 165 -13.74 -21.45 10.00
C ASP A 165 -14.88 -22.37 9.53
N VAL A 166 -16.00 -21.80 9.07
CA VAL A 166 -17.19 -22.54 8.63
C VAL A 166 -17.17 -22.78 7.12
N HIS A 167 -16.65 -21.81 6.37
CA HIS A 167 -16.58 -21.82 4.91
C HIS A 167 -15.19 -21.41 4.42
N PRO A 168 -14.20 -22.32 4.48
CA PRO A 168 -12.81 -22.03 4.13
C PRO A 168 -12.57 -21.79 2.63
N GLU A 169 -13.58 -21.97 1.79
CA GLU A 169 -13.57 -21.74 0.35
C GLU A 169 -14.09 -20.36 -0.06
N ARG A 170 -14.62 -19.57 0.89
CA ARG A 170 -15.32 -18.32 0.59
C ARG A 170 -14.42 -17.27 -0.07
N LYS A 171 -15.02 -16.55 -1.01
CA LYS A 171 -14.47 -15.37 -1.67
C LYS A 171 -15.10 -14.14 -1.03
N VAL A 172 -14.31 -13.32 -0.33
CA VAL A 172 -14.84 -12.22 0.49
C VAL A 172 -14.19 -10.91 0.11
N ILE A 173 -15.01 -9.88 -0.07
CA ILE A 173 -14.54 -8.50 -0.24
C ILE A 173 -14.91 -7.73 1.01
N LEU A 174 -13.91 -7.31 1.77
CA LEU A 174 -14.07 -6.63 3.04
C LEU A 174 -13.97 -5.14 2.87
N VAL A 175 -15.04 -4.43 3.22
CA VAL A 175 -15.05 -2.96 3.24
C VAL A 175 -15.10 -2.50 4.67
N GLY A 176 -14.15 -1.66 5.09
CA GLY A 176 -14.25 -1.10 6.44
C GLY A 176 -13.14 -0.16 6.84
N GLY A 177 -13.10 0.10 8.15
CA GLY A 177 -12.22 1.08 8.77
C GLY A 177 -11.38 0.50 9.91
N ASN A 178 -11.22 1.27 10.99
CA ASN A 178 -10.32 0.93 12.10
C ASN A 178 -10.57 -0.43 12.79
N ARG A 179 -11.78 -1.02 12.68
CA ARG A 179 -12.05 -2.36 13.25
C ARG A 179 -11.32 -3.48 12.51
N LEU A 180 -10.97 -3.27 11.23
CA LEU A 180 -10.18 -4.24 10.47
C LEU A 180 -8.73 -4.31 10.94
N ALA A 181 -8.24 -3.29 11.67
CA ALA A 181 -6.81 -3.11 11.96
C ALA A 181 -6.31 -3.90 13.19
N ARG A 182 -7.19 -4.56 13.94
CA ARG A 182 -6.82 -5.22 15.20
C ARG A 182 -7.39 -6.63 15.29
N GLY A 183 -6.47 -7.60 15.38
CA GLY A 183 -6.78 -8.98 15.77
C GLY A 183 -7.50 -9.81 14.70
N LEU A 184 -7.58 -9.31 13.46
CA LEU A 184 -8.21 -10.00 12.35
C LEU A 184 -7.13 -10.67 11.48
N THR A 185 -7.24 -11.98 11.30
CA THR A 185 -6.42 -12.71 10.32
C THR A 185 -7.28 -12.87 9.07
N LEU A 186 -6.84 -12.28 7.96
CA LEU A 186 -7.50 -12.42 6.67
C LEU A 186 -6.90 -13.61 5.94
N GLU A 187 -7.66 -14.69 5.85
CA GLU A 187 -7.24 -15.85 5.06
C GLU A 187 -7.34 -15.55 3.57
N GLY A 188 -6.31 -15.95 2.83
CA GLY A 188 -6.33 -15.80 1.38
C GLY A 188 -6.28 -14.36 0.88
N LEU A 189 -5.68 -13.41 1.61
CA LEU A 189 -5.60 -12.02 1.17
C LEU A 189 -4.84 -11.89 -0.15
N LEU A 190 -5.52 -11.42 -1.20
CA LEU A 190 -4.96 -11.27 -2.54
C LEU A 190 -4.86 -9.80 -2.94
N VAL A 191 -5.89 -8.99 -2.67
CA VAL A 191 -5.89 -7.58 -3.11
C VAL A 191 -6.19 -6.65 -1.95
N SER A 192 -5.38 -5.61 -1.82
CA SER A 192 -5.55 -4.57 -0.80
C SER A 192 -5.64 -3.20 -1.44
N TYR A 193 -6.77 -2.52 -1.27
CA TYR A 193 -7.04 -1.17 -1.79
C TYR A 193 -7.14 -0.16 -0.65
N PHE A 194 -6.17 0.75 -0.56
CA PHE A 194 -5.98 1.59 0.61
C PHE A 194 -5.72 3.06 0.24
N THR A 195 -6.75 3.90 0.44
CA THR A 195 -6.67 5.36 0.23
C THR A 195 -6.62 6.15 1.52
N ARG A 196 -6.89 5.51 2.67
CA ARG A 196 -6.93 6.22 3.94
C ARG A 196 -5.54 6.67 4.36
N GLN A 197 -5.37 7.97 4.60
CA GLN A 197 -4.19 8.47 5.29
C GLN A 197 -4.29 8.18 6.80
N SER A 198 -3.22 7.70 7.41
CA SER A 198 -3.10 7.64 8.87
C SER A 198 -1.86 8.39 9.34
N GLY A 199 -2.02 9.26 10.33
CA GLY A 199 -0.95 10.13 10.82
C GLY A 199 0.05 9.48 11.79
N THR A 200 -0.04 8.17 12.06
CA THR A 200 0.85 7.49 13.01
C THR A 200 1.49 6.24 12.42
N TYR A 201 2.78 6.00 12.72
CA TYR A 201 3.48 4.78 12.31
C TYR A 201 2.77 3.52 12.78
N ASP A 202 2.28 3.49 14.03
CA ASP A 202 1.54 2.34 14.59
C ASP A 202 0.35 1.93 13.70
N THR A 203 -0.38 2.91 13.15
CA THR A 203 -1.53 2.62 12.27
C THR A 203 -1.08 2.11 10.91
N VAL A 204 -0.02 2.71 10.35
CA VAL A 204 0.56 2.26 9.07
C VAL A 204 1.18 0.87 9.23
N MET A 205 1.90 0.56 10.30
CA MET A 205 2.46 -0.78 10.58
C MET A 205 1.36 -1.82 10.79
N GLN A 206 0.28 -1.47 11.49
CA GLN A 206 -0.87 -2.36 11.63
C GLN A 206 -1.49 -2.65 10.27
N ALA A 207 -1.58 -1.64 9.40
CA ALA A 207 -2.06 -1.79 8.04
C ALA A 207 -1.11 -2.58 7.13
N ALA A 208 0.21 -2.51 7.37
CA ALA A 208 1.21 -3.25 6.60
C ALA A 208 1.05 -4.78 6.71
N ARG A 209 0.42 -5.25 7.79
CA ARG A 209 0.07 -6.67 7.95
C ARG A 209 -0.96 -7.15 6.92
N TRP A 210 -1.71 -6.22 6.33
CA TRP A 210 -2.69 -6.49 5.27
C TRP A 210 -2.07 -6.54 3.87
N PHE A 211 -0.75 -6.59 3.75
CA PHE A 211 -0.12 -6.95 2.49
C PHE A 211 0.16 -8.44 2.38
N GLY A 212 -0.16 -9.20 3.44
CA GLY A 212 -0.24 -10.65 3.40
C GLY A 212 1.13 -11.33 3.46
N TYR A 213 1.18 -12.37 4.28
CA TYR A 213 2.12 -13.48 4.13
C TYR A 213 1.45 -14.46 3.16
N HIS A 214 2.18 -15.25 2.36
CA HIS A 214 1.94 -16.67 2.04
C HIS A 214 2.86 -17.07 0.88
N ASP A 215 3.70 -18.09 1.11
CA ASP A 215 4.79 -18.48 0.20
C ASP A 215 4.28 -19.13 -1.11
N ASP A 216 2.99 -19.51 -1.19
CA ASP A 216 2.43 -20.28 -2.32
C ASP A 216 1.65 -19.45 -3.36
N TYR A 217 1.43 -18.14 -3.15
CA TYR A 217 0.68 -17.28 -4.09
C TYR A 217 0.99 -15.78 -3.99
N HIS A 218 2.13 -15.39 -3.39
CA HIS A 218 2.49 -13.97 -3.21
C HIS A 218 2.55 -13.21 -4.53
N ASP A 219 2.91 -13.90 -5.62
CA ASP A 219 2.98 -13.41 -6.99
C ASP A 219 1.59 -13.03 -7.57
N LEU A 220 0.50 -13.54 -6.98
CA LEU A 220 -0.88 -13.17 -7.30
C LEU A 220 -1.41 -11.99 -6.49
N THR A 221 -0.65 -11.49 -5.52
CA THR A 221 -1.13 -10.41 -4.64
C THR A 221 -1.02 -9.04 -5.31
N ARG A 222 -1.97 -8.13 -5.11
CA ARG A 222 -1.94 -6.75 -5.65
C ARG A 222 -2.25 -5.74 -4.57
N ILE A 223 -1.48 -4.67 -4.55
CA ILE A 223 -1.57 -3.61 -3.55
C ILE A 223 -1.86 -2.30 -4.28
N TRP A 224 -2.96 -1.66 -3.93
CA TRP A 224 -3.37 -0.37 -4.49
C TRP A 224 -3.21 0.69 -3.41
N LEU A 225 -2.34 1.66 -3.65
CA LEU A 225 -2.01 2.75 -2.73
C LEU A 225 -1.99 4.09 -3.44
N THR A 226 -2.36 5.16 -2.74
CA THR A 226 -1.99 6.50 -3.19
C THR A 226 -0.48 6.68 -3.08
N ASP A 227 0.11 7.55 -3.92
CA ASP A 227 1.56 7.83 -3.90
C ASP A 227 2.05 8.28 -2.51
N GLU A 228 1.23 9.04 -1.80
CA GLU A 228 1.50 9.46 -0.43
C GLU A 228 1.56 8.27 0.54
N ASN A 229 0.59 7.34 0.46
CA ASN A 229 0.61 6.14 1.29
C ASN A 229 1.82 5.27 0.95
N TYR A 230 2.15 5.11 -0.33
CA TYR A 230 3.33 4.39 -0.78
C TYR A 230 4.62 4.98 -0.18
N SER A 231 4.80 6.30 -0.27
CA SER A 231 5.94 7.01 0.32
C SER A 231 6.05 6.77 1.83
N ARG A 232 4.91 6.80 2.55
CA ARG A 232 4.86 6.52 3.99
C ARG A 232 5.24 5.08 4.32
N PHE A 233 4.73 4.09 3.58
CA PHE A 233 5.10 2.69 3.78
C PHE A 233 6.59 2.45 3.50
N ARG A 234 7.14 3.08 2.47
CA ARG A 234 8.57 3.03 2.16
C ARG A 234 9.42 3.63 3.28
N HIS A 235 9.04 4.79 3.81
CA HIS A 235 9.73 5.38 4.96
C HIS A 235 9.68 4.45 6.18
N LEU A 236 8.52 3.85 6.44
CA LEU A 236 8.33 2.94 7.56
C LEU A 236 9.15 1.65 7.43
N ALA A 237 9.28 1.11 6.22
CA ALA A 237 10.17 -0.03 5.96
C ALA A 237 11.62 0.29 6.35
N LYS A 238 12.09 1.50 6.06
CA LYS A 238 13.42 1.98 6.48
C LYS A 238 13.55 2.13 8.00
N VAL A 239 12.53 2.67 8.65
CA VAL A 239 12.49 2.78 10.13
C VAL A 239 12.57 1.40 10.77
N GLU A 240 11.83 0.43 10.22
CA GLU A 240 11.80 -0.95 10.72
C GLU A 240 13.14 -1.67 10.56
N ASP A 241 13.77 -1.57 9.38
CA ASP A 241 15.10 -2.15 9.14
C ASP A 241 16.17 -1.53 10.07
N ASP A 242 16.20 -0.20 10.24
CA ASP A 242 17.11 0.46 11.17
C ASP A 242 16.91 -0.05 12.61
N LEU A 243 15.67 -0.19 13.05
CA LEU A 243 15.35 -0.76 14.36
C LEU A 243 15.87 -2.20 14.50
N PHE A 244 15.70 -3.04 13.47
CA PHE A 244 16.22 -4.41 13.50
C PHE A 244 17.75 -4.46 13.54
N ARG A 245 18.44 -3.58 12.82
CA ARG A 245 19.91 -3.44 12.90
C ARG A 245 20.37 -3.04 14.30
N GLN A 246 19.67 -2.12 14.95
CA GLN A 246 19.94 -1.74 16.35
C GLN A 246 19.72 -2.92 17.31
N ILE A 247 18.65 -3.72 17.11
CA ILE A 247 18.38 -4.91 17.92
C ILE A 247 19.48 -5.97 17.72
N ALA A 248 19.95 -6.18 16.49
CA ALA A 248 21.04 -7.10 16.21
C ALA A 248 22.34 -6.69 16.94
N LEU A 249 22.61 -5.37 17.04
CA LEU A 249 23.73 -4.86 17.85
C LEU A 249 23.60 -5.17 19.34
N TYR A 250 22.38 -5.25 19.89
CA TYR A 250 22.17 -5.69 21.28
C TYR A 250 22.61 -7.14 21.48
N SER A 251 22.28 -8.02 20.53
CA SER A 251 22.71 -9.41 20.56
C SER A 251 24.24 -9.54 20.52
N LEU A 252 24.90 -8.76 19.66
CA LEU A 252 26.37 -8.77 19.52
C LEU A 252 27.10 -8.18 20.73
N THR A 253 26.54 -7.14 21.35
CA THR A 253 27.19 -6.41 22.46
C THR A 253 26.77 -6.90 23.85
N GLY A 254 25.80 -7.81 23.94
CA GLY A 254 25.25 -8.32 25.19
C GLY A 254 24.47 -7.29 26.02
N LYS A 255 24.16 -6.12 25.43
CA LYS A 255 23.43 -5.04 26.10
C LYS A 255 21.92 -5.28 26.03
N ARG A 256 21.20 -4.85 27.05
CA ARG A 256 19.73 -4.89 27.11
C ARG A 256 19.13 -3.59 26.56
N PRO A 257 17.89 -3.62 26.03
CA PRO A 257 17.17 -2.40 25.64
C PRO A 257 17.01 -1.38 26.77
N SER A 258 17.02 -1.82 28.04
CA SER A 258 17.00 -0.94 29.20
C SER A 258 18.31 -0.18 29.43
N GLU A 259 19.41 -0.66 28.84
CA GLU A 259 20.76 -0.08 28.96
C GLU A 259 21.10 0.80 27.76
N ARG A 260 20.46 0.53 26.61
CA ARG A 260 20.50 1.37 25.42
C ARG A 260 19.13 1.34 24.77
N SER A 261 18.41 2.46 24.87
CA SER A 261 17.11 2.60 24.24
C SER A 261 17.25 2.56 22.71
N PRO A 262 16.37 1.83 22.00
CA PRO A 262 16.31 1.90 20.55
C PRO A 262 15.91 3.32 20.12
N LEU A 263 16.59 3.80 19.09
CA LEU A 263 16.26 5.05 18.41
C LEU A 263 15.25 4.74 17.31
N ILE A 264 14.27 5.62 17.13
CA ILE A 264 13.29 5.52 16.05
C ILE A 264 13.42 6.78 15.22
N LEU A 265 13.65 6.61 13.91
CA LEU A 265 13.73 7.72 12.97
C LEU A 265 12.38 8.46 12.92
N SER A 266 12.41 9.76 13.19
CA SER A 266 11.25 10.64 13.08
C SER A 266 10.96 11.00 11.63
N HIS A 267 9.68 11.25 11.32
CA HIS A 267 9.24 11.77 10.04
C HIS A 267 8.49 13.08 10.24
N PRO A 268 8.67 14.09 9.37
CA PRO A 268 8.07 15.41 9.56
C PRO A 268 6.54 15.40 9.63
N GLU A 269 5.91 14.57 8.80
CA GLU A 269 4.44 14.49 8.71
C GLU A 269 3.79 13.36 9.51
N MET A 270 4.58 12.48 10.14
CA MET A 270 4.06 11.28 10.78
C MET A 270 4.58 11.16 12.20
N GLN A 271 3.65 10.91 13.13
CA GLN A 271 4.02 10.64 14.51
C GLN A 271 4.44 9.18 14.69
N VAL A 272 5.53 8.95 15.42
CA VAL A 272 5.99 7.60 15.76
C VAL A 272 4.91 6.80 16.49
N THR A 273 4.22 7.43 17.43
CA THR A 273 3.10 6.83 18.15
C THR A 273 2.14 7.92 18.58
N ALA A 274 0.94 7.54 19.02
CA ALA A 274 -0.03 8.49 19.53
C ALA A 274 0.54 9.25 20.74
N THR A 275 0.25 10.55 20.87
CA THR A 275 0.82 11.42 21.90
C THR A 275 0.68 10.85 23.32
N ASN A 276 -0.48 10.26 23.63
CA ASN A 276 -0.77 9.63 24.92
C ASN A 276 0.08 8.39 25.22
N LYS A 277 0.73 7.78 24.22
CA LYS A 277 1.65 6.64 24.33
C LYS A 277 3.12 7.06 24.29
N SER A 278 3.41 8.34 24.09
CA SER A 278 4.78 8.88 23.91
C SER A 278 5.35 9.59 25.14
N ALA A 279 4.72 9.46 26.31
CA ALA A 279 5.06 10.25 27.50
C ALA A 279 6.52 10.11 27.99
N SER A 280 7.19 8.99 27.67
CA SER A 280 8.59 8.73 28.02
C SER A 280 9.56 8.89 26.84
N ALA A 281 9.06 9.30 25.67
CA ALA A 281 9.90 9.51 24.50
C ALA A 281 10.77 10.77 24.67
N GLN A 282 12.01 10.70 24.22
CA GLN A 282 12.93 11.81 24.17
C GLN A 282 13.34 12.03 22.72
N VAL A 283 13.22 13.28 22.26
CA VAL A 283 13.68 13.67 20.93
C VAL A 283 15.19 13.88 21.01
N PHE A 284 15.92 13.31 20.06
CA PHE A 284 17.37 13.44 19.96
C PHE A 284 17.72 13.84 18.53
N ASP A 285 18.44 14.94 18.38
CA ASP A 285 18.97 15.37 17.09
C ASP A 285 20.26 14.59 16.83
N ALA A 286 20.21 13.69 15.85
CA ALA A 286 21.40 13.02 15.33
C ALA A 286 21.81 13.72 14.03
N ASP A 287 23.06 14.17 13.97
CA ASP A 287 23.64 14.63 12.72
C ASP A 287 24.12 13.44 11.88
N TYR A 288 24.45 13.68 10.61
CA TYR A 288 25.01 12.66 9.71
C TYR A 288 26.47 12.32 10.04
N SER A 289 27.00 12.73 11.20
CA SER A 289 28.39 12.47 11.53
C SER A 289 28.65 10.96 11.59
N GLY A 290 29.68 10.51 10.87
CA GLY A 290 30.04 9.09 10.78
C GLY A 290 29.18 8.25 9.84
N HIS A 291 28.19 8.82 9.13
CA HIS A 291 27.42 8.11 8.10
C HIS A 291 27.86 8.56 6.70
N PHE A 292 28.10 7.59 5.81
CA PHE A 292 28.35 7.85 4.40
C PHE A 292 27.08 7.55 3.61
N LEU A 293 26.30 8.60 3.33
CA LEU A 293 25.11 8.50 2.47
C LEU A 293 25.53 8.81 1.04
N GLN A 294 25.54 7.78 0.20
CA GLN A 294 25.79 7.92 -1.22
C GLN A 294 24.51 7.61 -2.00
N SER A 295 24.03 8.55 -2.80
CA SER A 295 22.97 8.30 -3.77
C SER A 295 23.52 7.42 -4.89
N VAL A 296 23.13 6.15 -4.92
CA VAL A 296 23.66 5.16 -5.87
C VAL A 296 22.93 5.17 -7.22
N ARG A 297 21.68 5.66 -7.27
CA ARG A 297 20.85 5.65 -8.48
C ARG A 297 20.23 7.03 -8.70
N LEU A 298 20.58 7.65 -9.82
CA LEU A 298 19.95 8.88 -10.32
C LEU A 298 19.13 8.50 -11.56
N PRO A 299 17.84 8.87 -11.66
CA PRO A 299 16.99 8.58 -12.82
C PRO A 299 17.37 9.49 -14.00
N LEU A 300 18.55 9.24 -14.59
CA LEU A 300 19.13 10.06 -15.66
C LEU A 300 18.49 9.82 -17.04
N ASP A 301 17.62 8.82 -17.13
CA ASP A 301 16.96 8.34 -18.33
C ASP A 301 15.59 9.01 -18.59
N SER A 302 14.97 9.61 -17.58
CA SER A 302 13.69 10.31 -17.72
C SER A 302 13.88 11.82 -17.86
N SER A 303 13.82 12.33 -19.09
CA SER A 303 13.92 13.78 -19.35
C SER A 303 12.83 14.58 -18.63
N ILE A 304 11.61 14.03 -18.55
CA ILE A 304 10.46 14.66 -17.89
C ILE A 304 10.73 14.83 -16.40
N LEU A 305 11.24 13.79 -15.71
CA LEU A 305 11.57 13.87 -14.29
C LEU A 305 12.73 14.83 -14.04
N LEU A 306 13.76 14.82 -14.90
CA LEU A 306 14.90 15.73 -14.77
C LEU A 306 14.51 17.19 -14.95
N GLU A 307 13.65 17.50 -15.92
CA GLU A 307 13.12 18.85 -16.14
C GLU A 307 12.24 19.31 -14.97
N SER A 308 11.38 18.42 -14.45
CA SER A 308 10.55 18.71 -13.27
C SER A 308 11.41 18.99 -12.03
N ASN A 309 12.43 18.17 -11.76
CA ASN A 309 13.37 18.38 -10.65
C ASN A 309 14.13 19.71 -10.79
N LEU A 310 14.57 20.05 -12.01
CA LEU A 310 15.25 21.32 -12.26
C LEU A 310 14.32 22.52 -12.05
N ALA A 311 13.06 22.42 -12.47
CA ALA A 311 12.06 23.46 -12.25
C ALA A 311 11.78 23.65 -10.75
N ALA A 312 11.55 22.55 -10.01
CA ALA A 312 11.34 22.58 -8.57
C ALA A 312 12.55 23.21 -7.84
N THR A 313 13.77 22.83 -8.21
CA THR A 313 15.00 23.39 -7.63
C THR A 313 15.10 24.90 -7.87
N ARG A 314 14.79 25.37 -9.08
CA ARG A 314 14.79 26.81 -9.40
C ARG A 314 13.75 27.55 -8.57
N GLN A 315 12.53 27.02 -8.52
CA GLN A 315 11.44 27.61 -7.75
C GLN A 315 11.78 27.67 -6.26
N PHE A 316 12.41 26.64 -5.71
CA PHE A 316 12.89 26.63 -4.33
C PHE A 316 13.92 27.73 -4.09
N ILE A 317 14.96 27.82 -4.93
CA ILE A 317 16.00 28.86 -4.81
C ILE A 317 15.41 30.27 -4.93
N GLU A 318 14.43 30.48 -5.80
CA GLU A 318 13.72 31.77 -5.95
C GLU A 318 12.92 32.18 -4.71
N GLN A 319 12.48 31.21 -3.89
CA GLN A 319 11.77 31.47 -2.63
C GLN A 319 12.71 31.75 -1.46
N LEU A 320 14.01 31.45 -1.60
CA LEU A 320 15.00 31.77 -0.59
C LEU A 320 15.41 33.25 -0.72
N GLU A 321 15.50 33.94 0.42
CA GLU A 321 16.14 35.27 0.45
C GLU A 321 17.62 35.17 0.09
N ALA A 322 18.28 36.31 -0.18
CA ALA A 322 19.71 36.33 -0.45
C ALA A 322 20.48 35.65 0.71
N PRO A 323 21.48 34.80 0.42
CA PRO A 323 22.17 34.06 1.46
C PRO A 323 22.80 35.04 2.47
N PRO A 324 22.66 34.77 3.78
CA PRO A 324 23.15 35.66 4.81
C PRO A 324 24.64 35.98 4.63
N SER A 325 24.96 37.26 4.41
CA SER A 325 26.30 37.76 4.08
C SER A 325 27.31 37.75 5.24
N HIS A 326 27.01 37.05 6.34
CA HIS A 326 27.73 37.17 7.61
C HIS A 326 28.50 35.91 8.02
N LEU A 327 28.87 35.05 7.05
CA LEU A 327 29.95 34.09 7.26
C LEU A 327 31.21 34.65 6.60
N GLU A 328 32.26 34.80 7.41
CA GLU A 328 33.60 35.32 7.01
C GLU A 328 34.36 34.35 6.07
N GLU A 329 33.66 33.63 5.20
CA GLU A 329 34.23 32.82 4.13
C GLU A 329 33.61 33.27 2.81
N GLU A 330 34.43 33.89 1.96
CA GLU A 330 34.07 34.59 0.70
C GLU A 330 33.36 33.74 -0.38
N ASP A 331 32.84 32.54 -0.08
CA ASP A 331 32.22 31.67 -1.09
C ASP A 331 31.20 30.65 -0.55
N SER A 332 30.51 30.95 0.56
CA SER A 332 29.52 30.00 1.11
C SER A 332 28.11 30.31 0.56
N ASN A 333 27.66 29.54 -0.45
CA ASN A 333 26.25 29.42 -0.85
C ASN A 333 25.44 28.69 0.24
N THR A 334 25.42 29.24 1.45
CA THR A 334 24.82 28.60 2.64
C THR A 334 23.64 29.44 3.13
N TRP A 335 22.45 28.85 3.12
CA TRP A 335 21.27 29.40 3.77
C TRP A 335 21.09 28.78 5.15
N ARG A 336 20.74 29.61 6.14
CA ARG A 336 20.37 29.18 7.50
C ARG A 336 18.92 29.55 7.76
N ASP A 337 18.30 28.84 8.70
CA ASP A 337 16.91 29.08 9.13
C ASP A 337 15.88 28.98 7.99
N VAL A 338 16.16 28.16 6.97
CA VAL A 338 15.20 27.85 5.89
C VAL A 338 14.03 27.08 6.48
N PRO A 339 12.78 27.59 6.37
CA PRO A 339 11.60 26.87 6.83
C PRO A 339 11.52 25.49 6.18
N PHE A 340 11.26 24.46 6.99
CA PHE A 340 11.16 23.08 6.53
C PHE A 340 10.10 22.92 5.44
N GLU A 341 9.02 23.70 5.51
CA GLU A 341 7.91 23.69 4.56
C GLU A 341 8.34 24.05 3.13
N LEU A 342 9.42 24.83 2.97
CA LEU A 342 9.98 25.18 1.66
C LEU A 342 10.82 24.03 1.08
N VAL A 343 11.37 23.16 1.93
CA VAL A 343 12.24 22.06 1.49
C VAL A 343 11.41 20.83 1.07
N THR A 344 10.17 20.72 1.54
CA THR A 344 9.29 19.58 1.27
C THR A 344 8.15 19.83 0.29
N SER A 345 7.97 21.08 -0.15
CA SER A 345 7.08 21.44 -1.27
C SER A 345 7.73 21.06 -2.60
#